data_AF-A0A0G0LBF0-F1
#
_entry.id   AF-A0A0G0LBF0-F1
#
_cell.length_a   1.000
_cell.length_b   1.000
_cell.length_c   1.000
_cell.angle_alpha   90.00
_cell.angle_beta   90.00
_cell.angle_gamma   90.00
#
_symmetry.space_group_name_H-M   'P 1'
#
loop_
_entity.id
_entity.type
_entity.pdbx_description
1 polymer ?
#
loop_
_entity_poly.entity_id
_entity_poly.type
_entity_poly.pdbx_seq_one_letter_code
_entity_poly.pdbx_strand_id
1 'polypeptide(L)' 'MSVSSRVEKTNSECRICGGAIVAKTVTVYNPEAGSPIYGPGSKRQYKDIHGGYYCGSCGIKYEFLQENNKKK' A
#
# COMPACT_ATOMS: atom_id res chain seq x y z
N MET A 1 -16.63 3.57 9.16
CA MET A 1 -15.15 3.69 9.25
C MET A 1 -14.62 3.93 7.84
N SER A 2 -14.21 5.15 7.52
CA SER A 2 -13.73 5.50 6.18
C SER A 2 -12.28 5.05 6.02
N VAL A 3 -12.06 3.88 5.43
CA VAL A 3 -10.73 3.36 5.11
C VAL A 3 -10.31 3.97 3.77
N SER A 4 -9.34 4.88 3.79
CA SER A 4 -8.75 5.41 2.57
C SER A 4 -7.60 4.50 2.14
N SER A 5 -7.78 3.76 1.04
CA SER A 5 -6.73 2.94 0.44
C SER A 5 -6.16 3.62 -0.80
N ARG A 6 -4.84 3.82 -0.82
CA ARG A 6 -4.09 4.26 -2.01
C ARG A 6 -3.48 3.03 -2.67
N VAL A 7 -3.54 3.00 -4.00
CA VAL A 7 -2.92 1.97 -4.82
C VAL A 7 -1.91 2.63 -5.74
N GLU A 8 -0.64 2.29 -5.59
CA GLU A 8 0.45 2.83 -6.40
C GLU A 8 0.97 1.74 -7.35
N LYS A 9 1.13 2.07 -8.63
CA LYS A 9 1.75 1.14 -9.59
C LYS A 9 3.24 1.03 -9.32
N THR A 10 3.74 -0.18 -9.27
CA THR A 10 5.18 -0.46 -9.15
C THR A 10 5.77 -0.64 -10.55
N ASN A 11 7.09 -0.50 -10.68
CA ASN A 11 7.81 -0.78 -11.93
C ASN A 11 8.03 -2.29 -12.19
N SER A 12 7.43 -3.17 -11.37
CA SER A 12 7.60 -4.62 -11.47
C SER A 12 6.37 -5.28 -12.09
N GLU A 13 6.63 -6.36 -12.82
CA GLU A 13 5.61 -7.16 -13.48
C GLU A 13 5.41 -8.50 -12.77
N CYS A 14 4.19 -9.01 -12.83
CA CYS A 14 3.82 -10.30 -12.29
C CYS A 14 4.50 -11.40 -13.09
N ARG A 15 5.29 -12.24 -12.43
CA ARG A 15 5.95 -13.38 -13.08
C ARG A 15 5.00 -14.46 -13.63
N ILE A 16 3.74 -14.46 -13.22
CA ILE A 16 2.76 -15.46 -13.66
C ILE A 16 2.02 -15.00 -14.91
N CYS A 17 1.54 -13.75 -14.93
CA CYS A 17 0.68 -13.25 -16.01
C CYS A 17 1.24 -12.04 -16.77
N GLY A 18 2.41 -11.52 -16.38
CA GLY A 18 2.99 -10.29 -16.94
C GLY A 18 2.27 -8.99 -16.52
N GLY A 19 1.16 -9.07 -15.78
CA GLY A 19 0.41 -7.90 -15.34
C GLY A 19 1.16 -7.02 -14.34
N ALA A 20 0.86 -5.72 -14.30
CA ALA A 20 1.54 -4.79 -13.40
C ALA A 20 1.31 -5.13 -11.92
N ILE A 21 2.38 -5.09 -11.14
CA ILE A 21 2.30 -5.20 -9.68
C ILE A 21 1.97 -3.80 -9.12
N VAL A 22 1.06 -3.77 -8.14
CA VAL A 22 0.64 -2.57 -7.45
C VAL A 22 0.89 -2.71 -5.95
N ALA A 23 1.24 -1.61 -5.29
CA ALA A 23 1.39 -1.50 -3.85
C ALA A 23 0.07 -1.00 -3.26
N LYS A 24 -0.42 -1.64 -2.20
CA LYS A 24 -1.55 -1.12 -1.41
C LYS A 24 -1.02 -0.41 -0.19
N THR A 25 -1.43 0.82 0.02
CA THR A 25 -1.23 1.53 1.28
C THR A 25 -2.60 1.86 1.85
N VAL A 26 -2.82 1.47 3.10
CA VAL A 26 -4.09 1.68 3.80
C VAL A 26 -3.86 2.66 4.93
N THR A 27 -4.55 3.80 4.88
CA THR A 27 -4.53 4.76 5.96
C THR A 27 -5.54 4.34 7.02
N VAL A 28 -5.07 4.05 8.23
CA VAL A 28 -5.90 3.57 9.35
C VAL A 28 -5.78 4.51 10.55
N TYR A 29 -6.85 4.65 11.32
CA TYR A 29 -6.85 5.41 12.56
C TYR A 29 -5.92 4.78 13.61
N ASN A 30 -5.09 5.58 14.26
CA ASN A 30 -4.23 5.17 15.36
C ASN A 30 -4.95 5.44 16.71
N PRO A 31 -5.40 4.40 17.43
CA PRO A 31 -6.08 4.57 18.71
C PRO A 31 -5.15 5.09 19.83
N GLU A 32 -3.83 4.95 19.69
CA GLU A 32 -2.86 5.51 20.66
C GLU A 32 -2.82 7.05 20.61
N ALA A 33 -3.34 7.67 19.55
CA ALA A 33 -3.38 9.12 19.39
C ALA A 33 -4.52 9.81 20.17
N GLY A 34 -5.20 9.08 21.06
CA GLY A 34 -6.32 9.57 21.86
C GLY A 34 -7.68 9.48 21.14
N SER A 35 -8.62 10.34 21.50
CA SER A 35 -9.93 10.43 20.82
C SER A 35 -9.79 11.02 19.42
N PRO A 36 -10.59 10.58 18.42
CA PRO A 36 -10.48 11.12 17.06
C PRO A 36 -10.86 12.60 17.04
N ILE A 37 -9.91 13.44 16.65
CA ILE A 37 -10.05 14.88 16.48
C ILE A 37 -10.24 15.15 14.98
N TYR A 38 -11.09 16.11 14.62
CA TYR A 38 -11.30 16.53 13.23
C TYR A 38 -10.90 18.00 13.11
N GLY A 39 -9.86 18.29 12.32
CA GLY A 39 -9.34 19.65 12.16
C GLY A 39 -7.86 19.70 11.77
N PRO A 40 -7.28 20.89 11.59
CA PRO A 40 -5.84 21.05 11.31
C PRO A 40 -5.02 20.54 12.51
N GLY A 41 -4.54 19.30 12.41
CA GLY A 41 -3.85 18.57 13.50
C GLY A 41 -4.22 17.08 13.56
N SER A 42 -5.39 16.71 13.04
CA SER A 42 -5.89 15.33 13.03
C SER A 42 -5.07 14.38 12.16
N LYS A 43 -4.27 14.89 11.22
CA LYS A 43 -3.42 14.10 10.33
C LYS A 43 -2.48 13.14 11.09
N ARG A 44 -2.07 13.50 12.31
CA ARG A 44 -1.19 12.67 13.15
C ARG A 44 -1.88 11.46 13.78
N GLN A 45 -3.22 11.41 13.73
CA GLN A 45 -4.01 10.31 14.28
C GLN A 45 -4.29 9.21 13.26
N TYR A 46 -3.77 9.36 12.04
CA TYR A 46 -3.87 8.35 11.00
C TYR A 46 -2.47 7.84 10.66
N LYS A 47 -2.34 6.52 10.58
CA LYS A 47 -1.10 5.84 10.23
C LYS A 47 -1.30 5.16 8.89
N ASP A 48 -0.36 5.38 7.98
CA ASP A 48 -0.30 4.63 6.74
C ASP A 48 0.33 3.26 7.01
N ILE A 49 -0.42 2.21 6.69
CA ILE A 49 0.02 0.82 6.80
C ILE A 49 0.22 0.31 5.38
N HIS A 50 1.44 -0.11 5.06
CA HIS A 50 1.71 -0.82 3.82
C HIS A 50 1.01 -2.19 3.86
N GLY A 51 0.02 -2.38 3.00
CA GLY A 51 -0.75 -3.60 2.84
C GLY A 51 -0.10 -4.63 1.90
N GLY A 52 1.15 -4.41 1.51
CA GLY A 52 1.92 -5.28 0.62
C GLY A 52 1.71 -5.01 -0.87
N TYR A 53 2.25 -5.91 -1.68
CA TYR A 53 2.24 -5.83 -3.14
C TYR A 53 1.33 -6.91 -3.72
N TYR A 54 0.62 -6.61 -4.81
CA TYR A 54 -0.19 -7.61 -5.51
C TYR A 54 -0.25 -7.34 -7.00
N CYS A 55 -0.45 -8.37 -7.81
CA CYS A 55 -0.70 -8.19 -9.22
C CYS A 55 -2.11 -7.64 -9.44
N GLY A 56 -2.24 -6.54 -10.19
CA GLY A 56 -3.54 -5.95 -10.53
C GLY A 56 -4.38 -6.81 -11.48
N SER A 57 -3.77 -7.77 -12.18
CA SER A 57 -4.45 -8.64 -13.15
C SER A 57 -4.90 -9.97 -12.55
N CYS A 58 -3.99 -10.71 -11.89
CA CYS A 58 -4.28 -12.04 -11.35
C CYS A 58 -4.48 -12.10 -9.83
N GLY A 59 -4.26 -10.99 -9.12
CA GLY A 59 -4.49 -10.90 -7.66
C GLY A 59 -3.45 -11.58 -6.77
N ILE A 60 -2.37 -12.13 -7.34
CA ILE A 60 -1.29 -12.76 -6.57
C ILE A 60 -0.63 -11.72 -5.67
N LYS A 61 -0.50 -12.07 -4.38
CA LYS A 61 0.22 -11.25 -3.39
C LYS A 61 1.70 -11.57 -3.41
N TYR A 62 2.50 -10.53 -3.25
CA TYR A 62 3.95 -10.59 -3.12
C TYR A 62 4.33 -10.00 -1.76
N GLU A 63 5.06 -10.78 -0.96
CA GLU A 63 5.65 -10.28 0.30
C GLU A 63 6.74 -9.24 0.03
N PHE A 64 7.45 -9.39 -1.09
CA PHE A 64 8.52 -8.49 -1.51
C PHE A 64 8.43 -8.24 -3.02
N LEU A 65 8.64 -6.99 -3.42
CA LEU A 65 8.93 -6.69 -4.82
C LEU A 65 10.26 -7.32 -5.16
N GLN A 66 10.27 -8.22 -6.14
CA GLN A 66 11.54 -8.61 -6.73
C GLN A 66 12.01 -7.40 -7.54
N GLU A 67 12.98 -6.67 -7.00
CA GLU A 67 13.74 -5.70 -7.78
C GLU A 67 14.35 -6.47 -8.94
N ASN A 68 13.86 -6.22 -10.15
CA ASN A 68 14.58 -6.59 -11.36
C ASN A 68 15.86 -5.76 -11.34
N ASN A 69 16.89 -6.30 -10.68
CA ASN A 69 18.25 -5.82 -10.71
C ASN A 69 18.64 -5.73 -12.18
N LYS A 70 18.48 -4.55 -12.78
CA LYS A 70 19.31 -4.15 -13.91
C LYS A 70 20.72 -4.06 -13.33
N LYS A 71 21.42 -5.20 -13.30
CA LYS A 71 22.88 -5.24 -13.20
C LYS A 71 23.40 -4.20 -14.19
N LYS A 72 24.16 -3.24 -13.69
CA LYS A 72 25.08 -2.47 -14.52
C LYS A 72 26.48 -2.80 -14.05
#